data_AF-A0A1H9T9H7-F1
#
_entry.id   AF-A0A1H9T9H7-F1
#
_cell.length_a   1.000
_cell.length_b   1.000
_cell.length_c   1.000
_cell.angle_alpha   90.00
_cell.angle_beta   90.00
_cell.angle_gamma   90.00
#
_symmetry.space_group_name_H-M   'P 1'
#
loop_
_entity.id
_entity.type
_entity.pdbx_description
1 polymer ?
#
loop_
_entity_poly.entity_id
_entity_poly.type
_entity_poly.pdbx_seq_one_letter_code
_entity_poly.pdbx_strand_id
1 'polypeptide(L)'
;MHGFYGKIRVDPVLGPIFAERITDWEPHLEKMVDFWSSVALMTGRYHGAPVPKHAGLPVTWTHFERWLDLFWETAGAVCTNEGAAHIIERAERIARSLHMASQDAQLRTEAVPSLR
;
A
#
# COMPACT_ATOMS: atom_id res chain seq x y z
N MET A 1 4.68 4.39 10.80
CA MET A 1 3.45 3.82 10.18
C MET A 1 2.19 4.55 10.58
N HIS A 2 1.92 4.79 11.88
CA HIS A 2 0.76 5.57 12.31
C HIS A 2 0.63 6.94 11.62
N GLY A 3 1.72 7.72 11.54
CA GLY A 3 1.71 9.01 10.83
C GLY A 3 1.37 8.90 9.34
N PHE A 4 1.94 7.90 8.66
CA PHE A 4 1.71 7.65 7.23
C PHE A 4 0.24 7.29 6.96
N TYR A 5 -0.31 6.33 7.70
CA TYR A 5 -1.71 5.92 7.55
C TYR A 5 -2.69 6.98 8.06
N GLY A 6 -2.27 7.83 9.00
CA GLY A 6 -3.01 9.04 9.38
C GLY A 6 -3.20 9.99 8.20
N LYS A 7 -2.16 10.21 7.39
CA LYS A 7 -2.25 11.01 6.16
C LYS A 7 -3.14 10.35 5.11
N ILE A 8 -2.99 9.04 4.89
CA ILE A 8 -3.86 8.29 3.96
C ILE A 8 -5.34 8.47 4.33
N ARG A 9 -5.68 8.34 5.61
CA ARG A 9 -7.07 8.38 6.07
C ARG A 9 -7.78 9.69 5.74
N VAL A 10 -7.06 10.80 5.71
CA VAL A 10 -7.60 12.14 5.40
C VAL A 10 -7.32 12.58 3.96
N ASP A 11 -6.60 11.77 3.18
CA ASP A 11 -6.29 12.09 1.79
C ASP A 11 -7.56 11.98 0.92
N PRO A 12 -7.88 12.98 0.09
CA PRO A 12 -9.13 12.97 -0.69
C PRO A 12 -9.17 11.91 -1.79
N VAL A 13 -8.02 11.38 -2.22
CA VAL A 13 -7.92 10.35 -3.27
C VAL A 13 -7.85 8.97 -2.65
N LEU A 14 -6.97 8.77 -1.67
CA LEU A 14 -6.73 7.45 -1.06
C LEU A 14 -7.72 7.15 0.07
N GLY A 15 -8.14 8.15 0.83
CA GLY A 15 -9.03 7.99 1.97
C GLY A 15 -10.29 7.18 1.66
N PRO A 16 -11.05 7.50 0.59
CA PRO A 16 -12.23 6.73 0.20
C PRO A 16 -11.94 5.25 -0.08
N ILE A 17 -10.84 4.94 -0.77
CA ILE A 17 -10.46 3.56 -1.14
C ILE A 17 -10.18 2.71 0.10
N PHE A 18 -9.48 3.31 1.08
CA PHE A 18 -9.19 2.65 2.35
C PHE A 18 -10.45 2.54 3.22
N ALA A 19 -11.29 3.58 3.26
CA ALA A 19 -12.53 3.61 4.06
C ALA A 19 -13.55 2.54 3.63
N GLU A 20 -13.60 2.18 2.35
CA GLU A 20 -14.43 1.08 1.85
C GLU A 20 -14.05 -0.29 2.44
N ARG A 21 -12.82 -0.44 2.93
CA ARG A 21 -12.24 -1.75 3.29
C ARG A 21 -11.77 -1.84 4.73
N ILE A 22 -11.55 -0.70 5.38
CA ILE A 22 -10.96 -0.60 6.71
C ILE A 22 -11.89 0.27 7.55
N THR A 23 -12.75 -0.41 8.29
CA THR A 23 -13.61 0.20 9.30
C THR A 23 -12.91 0.23 10.66
N ASP A 24 -12.13 -0.82 10.98
CA ASP A 24 -11.31 -0.90 12.17
C ASP A 24 -9.83 -0.67 11.85
N TRP A 25 -9.32 0.48 12.31
CA TRP A 25 -7.97 0.96 12.00
C TRP A 25 -6.90 0.39 12.92
N GLU A 26 -7.22 0.06 14.16
CA GLU A 26 -6.21 -0.36 15.14
C GLU A 26 -5.54 -1.68 14.74
N PRO A 27 -6.30 -2.77 14.48
CA PRO A 27 -5.70 -4.03 14.00
C PRO A 27 -5.03 -3.90 12.63
N HIS A 28 -5.51 -2.97 11.79
CA HIS A 28 -4.86 -2.70 10.51
C HIS A 28 -3.49 -2.06 10.70
N LEU A 29 -3.39 -1.06 11.58
CA LEU A 29 -2.13 -0.37 11.87
C LEU A 29 -1.10 -1.31 12.49
N GLU A 30 -1.51 -2.17 13.42
CA GLU A 30 -0.63 -3.21 13.99
C GLU A 30 -0.05 -4.12 12.91
N LYS A 31 -0.91 -4.65 12.03
CA LYS A 31 -0.48 -5.47 10.89
C LYS A 31 0.48 -4.73 9.96
N MET A 32 0.27 -3.44 9.75
CA MET A 32 1.16 -2.63 8.93
C MET A 32 2.51 -2.35 9.60
N VAL A 33 2.54 -2.22 10.94
CA VAL A 33 3.79 -2.18 11.69
C VAL A 33 4.58 -3.48 11.52
N ASP A 34 3.92 -4.64 11.65
CA ASP A 34 4.56 -5.94 11.44
C ASP A 34 5.08 -6.11 10.00
N PHE A 35 4.28 -5.69 9.02
CA PHE A 35 4.65 -5.72 7.60
C PHE A 35 5.91 -4.92 7.34
N TRP A 36 5.90 -3.63 7.70
CA TRP A 36 7.01 -2.74 7.42
C TRP A 36 8.25 -3.05 8.23
N SER A 37 8.09 -3.56 9.45
CA SER A 37 9.22 -4.09 10.23
C SER A 37 9.86 -5.30 9.53
N SER A 38 9.06 -6.18 8.94
CA SER A 38 9.59 -7.33 8.21
C SER A 38 10.28 -6.92 6.92
N VAL A 39 9.76 -5.92 6.23
CA VAL A 39 10.35 -5.35 4.99
C VAL A 39 11.65 -4.59 5.26
N ALA A 40 11.67 -3.74 6.29
CA ALA A 40 12.77 -2.84 6.58
C ALA A 40 13.90 -3.52 7.37
N LEU A 41 13.52 -4.34 8.36
CA LEU A 41 14.40 -4.84 9.41
C LEU A 41 14.47 -6.38 9.43
N MET A 42 13.83 -7.07 8.47
CA MET A 42 13.87 -8.53 8.34
C MET A 42 13.37 -9.27 9.59
N THR A 43 12.45 -8.67 10.37
CA THR A 43 11.99 -9.24 11.65
C THR A 43 11.13 -10.50 11.51
N GLY A 44 10.62 -10.80 10.32
CA GLY A 44 9.76 -11.99 10.09
C GLY A 44 8.42 -11.97 10.83
N ARG A 45 7.92 -10.82 11.29
CA ARG A 45 6.66 -10.70 12.04
C ARG A 45 5.43 -10.84 11.15
N TYR A 46 5.55 -10.44 9.88
CA TYR A 46 4.45 -10.48 8.92
C TYR A 46 4.48 -11.73 8.06
N HIS A 47 3.35 -12.42 8.02
CA HIS A 47 3.16 -13.70 7.32
C HIS A 47 2.07 -13.65 6.25
N GLY A 48 1.55 -12.45 5.93
CA GLY A 48 0.47 -12.28 4.97
C GLY A 48 0.96 -12.22 3.52
N ALA A 49 0.01 -12.27 2.58
CA ALA A 49 0.26 -12.08 1.15
C ALA A 49 -0.36 -10.76 0.67
N PRO A 50 0.42 -9.69 0.42
CA PRO A 50 -0.10 -8.39 0.00
C PRO A 50 -0.78 -8.44 -1.37
N VAL A 51 -0.17 -9.12 -2.35
CA VAL A 51 -0.63 -9.13 -3.76
C VAL A 51 -2.11 -9.52 -3.91
N PRO A 52 -2.59 -10.65 -3.37
CA PRO A 52 -4.00 -11.03 -3.46
C PRO A 52 -4.98 -10.01 -2.86
N LYS A 53 -4.54 -9.21 -1.87
CA LYS A 53 -5.37 -8.17 -1.25
C LYS A 53 -5.51 -6.91 -2.10
N HIS A 54 -4.61 -6.70 -3.05
CA HIS A 54 -4.59 -5.53 -3.91
C HIS A 54 -5.05 -5.82 -5.34
N ALA A 55 -4.89 -7.06 -5.82
CA ALA A 55 -5.23 -7.44 -7.20
C ALA A 55 -6.66 -7.04 -7.60
N GLY A 56 -7.67 -7.19 -6.74
CA GLY A 56 -9.06 -6.84 -7.06
C GLY A 56 -9.44 -5.36 -6.85
N LEU A 57 -8.48 -4.47 -6.58
CA LEU A 57 -8.79 -3.09 -6.26
C LEU A 57 -8.94 -2.24 -7.54
N PRO A 58 -9.89 -1.28 -7.57
CA PRO A 58 -10.03 -0.33 -8.67
C PRO A 58 -8.98 0.79 -8.57
N VAL A 59 -7.70 0.42 -8.50
CA VAL A 59 -6.57 1.34 -8.37
C VAL A 59 -5.77 1.40 -9.66
N THR A 60 -5.15 2.54 -9.89
CA THR A 60 -4.31 2.86 -11.05
C THR A 60 -2.95 3.35 -10.57
N TRP A 61 -1.99 3.51 -11.47
CA TRP A 61 -0.67 4.05 -11.14
C TRP A 61 -0.73 5.38 -10.38
N THR A 62 -1.64 6.29 -10.75
CA THR A 62 -1.84 7.58 -10.07
C THR A 62 -2.15 7.43 -8.57
N HIS A 63 -2.87 6.37 -8.17
CA HIS A 63 -3.12 6.09 -6.76
C HIS A 63 -1.85 5.64 -6.05
N PHE A 64 -1.01 4.84 -6.71
CA PHE A 64 0.27 4.42 -6.16
C PHE A 64 1.28 5.56 -6.08
N GLU A 65 1.30 6.47 -7.05
CA GLU A 65 2.11 7.70 -6.99
C GLU A 65 1.71 8.54 -5.78
N ARG A 66 0.41 8.79 -5.59
CA ARG A 66 -0.07 9.53 -4.42
C ARG A 66 0.31 8.85 -3.11
N TRP A 67 0.20 7.52 -3.06
CA TRP A 67 0.60 6.73 -1.90
C TRP A 67 2.10 6.84 -1.63
N LEU A 68 2.94 6.82 -2.67
CA LEU A 68 4.40 6.98 -2.57
C LEU A 68 4.78 8.39 -2.10
N ASP A 69 4.13 9.44 -2.60
CA ASP A 69 4.37 10.83 -2.16
C ASP A 69 4.18 10.98 -0.66
N LEU A 70 3.04 10.49 -0.13
CA LEU A 70 2.74 10.53 1.30
C LEU A 70 3.73 9.68 2.11
N PHE A 71 4.20 8.57 1.52
CA PHE A 71 5.18 7.69 2.16
C PHE A 71 6.54 8.36 2.25
N TRP A 72 7.01 8.99 1.17
CA TRP A 72 8.27 9.72 1.10
C TRP A 72 8.27 10.88 2.09
N GLU A 73 7.21 11.69 2.09
CA GLU A 73 7.05 12.80 3.03
C GLU A 73 7.13 12.31 4.48
N THR A 74 6.46 11.18 4.78
CA THR A 74 6.49 10.63 6.13
C THR A 74 7.85 10.06 6.49
N ALA A 75 8.48 9.30 5.60
CA ALA A 75 9.80 8.71 5.83
C ALA A 75 10.88 9.78 6.03
N GLY A 76 10.89 10.82 5.20
CA GLY A 76 11.82 11.94 5.32
C GLY A 76 11.63 12.75 6.62
N ALA A 77 10.42 12.79 7.17
CA ALA A 77 10.15 13.48 8.42
C ALA A 77 10.55 12.69 9.69
N VAL A 78 10.61 11.36 9.63
CA VAL A 78 10.74 10.51 10.82
C VAL A 78 11.99 9.64 10.86
N CYS A 79 12.64 9.41 9.72
CA CYS A 79 13.84 8.59 9.62
C CYS A 79 15.08 9.46 9.41
N THR A 80 16.26 8.87 9.66
CA THR A 80 17.51 9.41 9.11
C THR A 80 17.48 9.33 7.59
N ASN A 81 18.31 10.12 6.91
CA ASN A 81 18.38 10.10 5.43
C ASN A 81 18.63 8.69 4.88
N GLU A 82 19.54 7.92 5.49
CA GLU A 82 19.82 6.53 5.11
C GLU A 82 18.62 5.61 5.35
N GLY A 83 17.97 5.73 6.51
CA GLY A 83 16.78 4.95 6.83
C GLY A 83 15.61 5.24 5.90
N ALA A 84 15.40 6.52 5.55
CA ALA A 84 14.39 6.95 4.60
C ALA A 84 14.66 6.37 3.21
N ALA A 85 15.89 6.50 2.69
CA ALA A 85 16.27 5.95 1.39
C ALA A 85 16.04 4.42 1.34
N HIS A 86 16.46 3.70 2.38
CA HIS A 86 16.30 2.25 2.48
C HIS A 86 14.84 1.80 2.43
N ILE A 87 13.94 2.48 3.16
CA ILE A 87 12.53 2.09 3.21
C ILE A 87 11.76 2.54 1.96
N ILE A 88 12.12 3.68 1.39
CA ILE A 88 11.52 4.23 0.16
C ILE A 88 11.77 3.29 -1.02
N GLU A 89 13.01 2.84 -1.21
CA GLU A 89 13.37 1.91 -2.29
C GLU A 89 12.49 0.63 -2.26
N ARG A 90 12.21 0.12 -1.05
CA ARG A 90 11.33 -1.03 -0.86
C ARG A 90 9.88 -0.70 -1.16
N ALA A 91 9.40 0.45 -0.69
CA ALA A 91 8.04 0.91 -0.92
C ALA A 91 7.73 1.05 -2.41
N GLU A 92 8.65 1.61 -3.20
CA GLU A 92 8.52 1.72 -4.64
C GLU A 92 8.45 0.36 -5.35
N ARG A 93 9.30 -0.60 -4.95
CA ARG A 93 9.25 -1.97 -5.50
C ARG A 93 7.91 -2.63 -5.22
N ILE A 94 7.40 -2.48 -3.99
CA ILE A 94 6.10 -3.01 -3.58
C ILE A 94 4.99 -2.35 -4.39
N ALA A 95 4.99 -1.02 -4.51
CA ALA A 95 3.99 -0.28 -5.28
C ALA A 95 3.92 -0.76 -6.74
N ARG A 96 5.08 -0.92 -7.41
CA ARG A 96 5.15 -1.47 -8.77
C ARG A 96 4.56 -2.88 -8.86
N SER A 97 4.91 -3.76 -7.93
CA SER A 97 4.41 -5.14 -7.91
C SER A 97 2.89 -5.20 -7.70
N LEU A 98 2.36 -4.41 -6.76
CA LEU A 98 0.92 -4.34 -6.49
C LEU A 98 0.15 -3.71 -7.65
N HIS A 99 0.71 -2.70 -8.30
CA HIS A 99 0.13 -2.09 -9.48
C HIS A 99 -0.02 -3.09 -10.63
N MET A 100 1.05 -3.82 -10.97
CA MET A 100 0.99 -4.87 -12.00
C MET A 100 -0.09 -5.91 -11.69
N ALA A 101 -0.14 -6.40 -10.45
CA ALA A 101 -1.16 -7.37 -10.04
C ALA A 101 -2.60 -6.82 -10.12
N SER A 102 -2.78 -5.52 -9.85
CA SER A 102 -4.09 -4.85 -9.94
C SER A 102 -4.53 -4.70 -11.40
N GLN A 103 -3.61 -4.27 -12.27
CA GLN A 103 -3.88 -4.17 -13.71
C GLN A 103 -4.20 -5.54 -14.33
N ASP A 104 -3.41 -6.56 -14.03
CA ASP A 104 -3.61 -7.92 -14.54
C ASP A 104 -4.98 -8.48 -14.18
N ALA A 105 -5.46 -8.19 -12.97
CA ALA A 105 -6.78 -8.63 -12.53
C ALA A 105 -7.91 -7.86 -13.21
N GLN A 106 -7.76 -6.55 -13.40
CA GLN A 106 -8.72 -5.72 -14.13
C GLN A 106 -8.88 -6.20 -15.57
N LEU A 107 -7.78 -6.47 -16.27
CA LEU A 107 -7.79 -7.02 -17.63
C LEU A 107 -8.51 -8.38 -17.72
N ARG A 108 -8.30 -9.26 -16.73
CA ARG A 108 -9.01 -10.55 -16.67
C ARG A 108 -10.51 -10.39 -16.45
N THR A 109 -10.93 -9.41 -15.66
CA THR A 109 -12.36 -9.11 -15.45
C THR A 109 -13.02 -8.59 -16.73
N GLU A 110 -12.33 -7.75 -17.50
CA GLU A 110 -12.82 -7.20 -18.77
C GLU A 110 -12.86 -8.25 -19.91
N ALA A 111 -11.93 -9.21 -19.92
CA ALA A 111 -11.82 -10.22 -20.96
C ALA A 111 -12.87 -11.35 -20.88
N VAL A 112 -13.65 -11.45 -19.80
CA VAL A 112 -14.76 -12.41 -19.69
C VAL A 112 -16.04 -11.73 -20.17
N PRO A 113 -16.57 -12.03 -21.38
CA PRO A 113 -17.82 -11.44 -21.84
C PRO A 113 -18.94 -11.92 -20.93
N SER A 114 -19.70 -10.99 -20.35
CA SER A 114 -20.92 -11.31 -19.62
C SER A 114 -21.93 -11.88 -20.62
N LEU A 115 -22.08 -13.21 -20.63
CA LEU A 115 -23.21 -13.87 -21.28
C LEU A 115 -24.46 -13.57 -20.43
N ARG A 116 -25.14 -12.47 -20.76
CA ARG A 116 -26.54 -12.22 -20.37
C ARG A 116 -27.45 -12.51 -21.55
#